data_AF-A0A4Q4UJL7-F1
#
_entry.id   AF-A0A4Q4UJL7-F1
#
_cell.length_a   1.000
_cell.length_b   1.000
_cell.length_c   1.000
_cell.angle_alpha   90.00
_cell.angle_beta   90.00
_cell.angle_gamma   90.00
#
_symmetry.space_group_name_H-M   'P 1'
#
loop_
_entity.id
_entity.type
_entity.pdbx_description
1 polymer ?
#
loop_
_entity_poly.entity_id
_entity_poly.type
_entity_poly.pdbx_seq_one_letter_code
_entity_poly.pdbx_strand_id
1 'polypeptide(L)'
;MQFKTIFSIAATAALAISGAHAGLKDPRVYARDVAPTQLSRIAEYRSQHADGLDDPQKAVLDRIEAVIVESATNDIPALEAACNDAFGAAECKYLLTGKSKTKRAAVLSARQKPLCECSDESDWCDDGFRCSYQYKQCSVNDGCGTLGWYDCDGLCIPK
;
A
#
# COMPACT_ATOMS: atom_id res chain seq x y z
N MET A 1 -53.57 40.56 -13.75
CA MET A 1 -52.64 39.72 -14.53
C MET A 1 -51.59 39.17 -13.57
N GLN A 2 -51.60 37.86 -13.33
CA GLN A 2 -50.68 37.18 -12.41
C GLN A 2 -49.38 36.83 -13.15
N PHE A 3 -48.24 37.29 -12.65
CA PHE A 3 -46.92 36.86 -13.14
C PHE A 3 -46.45 35.66 -12.32
N LYS A 4 -46.40 34.49 -12.96
CA LYS A 4 -45.80 33.26 -12.43
C LYS A 4 -44.29 33.31 -12.64
N THR A 5 -43.52 33.37 -11.56
CA THR A 5 -42.05 33.23 -11.60
C THR A 5 -41.70 31.75 -11.64
N ILE A 6 -41.15 31.27 -12.77
CA ILE A 6 -40.65 29.91 -12.93
C ILE A 6 -39.19 29.88 -12.46
N PHE A 7 -38.93 29.30 -11.30
CA PHE A 7 -37.57 28.99 -10.85
C PHE A 7 -37.06 27.78 -11.65
N SER A 8 -36.16 28.04 -12.60
CA SER A 8 -35.41 26.99 -13.30
C SER A 8 -34.22 26.59 -12.43
N ILE A 9 -34.28 25.38 -11.86
CA ILE A 9 -33.17 24.80 -11.12
C ILE A 9 -32.15 24.31 -12.16
N ALA A 10 -31.07 25.05 -12.33
CA ALA A 10 -29.94 24.60 -13.13
C ALA A 10 -29.20 23.51 -12.33
N ALA A 11 -29.37 22.25 -12.73
CA ALA A 11 -28.58 21.15 -12.20
C ALA A 11 -27.14 21.32 -12.72
N THR A 12 -26.26 21.85 -11.87
CA THR A 12 -24.83 21.87 -12.12
C THR A 12 -24.34 20.43 -12.01
N ALA A 13 -24.16 19.79 -13.17
CA ALA A 13 -23.41 18.54 -13.26
C ALA A 13 -21.96 18.84 -12.86
N ALA A 14 -21.62 18.54 -11.61
CA ALA A 14 -20.23 18.52 -11.17
C ALA A 14 -19.54 17.37 -11.93
N LEU A 15 -18.74 17.73 -12.93
CA LEU A 15 -17.78 16.82 -13.55
C LEU A 15 -16.75 16.46 -12.47
N ALA A 16 -16.95 15.32 -11.82
CA ALA A 16 -15.93 14.70 -10.98
C ALA A 16 -14.73 14.38 -11.88
N ILE A 17 -13.71 15.22 -11.82
CA ILE A 17 -12.40 14.92 -12.40
C ILE A 17 -11.89 13.71 -11.62
N SER A 18 -12.02 12.52 -12.20
CA SER A 18 -11.47 11.28 -11.66
C SER A 18 -9.95 11.35 -11.80
N GLY A 19 -9.30 12.13 -10.94
CA GLY A 19 -7.90 11.91 -10.65
C GLY A 19 -7.81 10.53 -10.03
N ALA A 20 -7.40 9.53 -10.80
CA ALA A 20 -7.04 8.21 -10.31
C ALA A 20 -5.81 8.39 -9.40
N HIS A 21 -6.05 8.85 -8.17
CA HIS A 21 -5.19 8.54 -7.04
C HIS A 21 -5.23 7.02 -6.94
N ALA A 22 -4.10 6.37 -6.65
CA ALA A 22 -4.08 4.96 -6.31
C ALA A 22 -4.92 4.79 -5.05
N GLY A 23 -6.23 4.60 -5.26
CA GLY A 23 -7.20 4.50 -4.19
C GLY A 23 -6.88 3.26 -3.38
N LEU A 24 -7.13 3.35 -2.08
CA LEU A 24 -7.23 2.15 -1.27
C LEU A 24 -8.07 1.12 -2.02
N LYS A 25 -7.54 -0.10 -2.13
CA LYS A 25 -8.23 -1.17 -2.83
C LYS A 25 -9.63 -1.39 -2.28
N ASP A 26 -10.55 -1.77 -3.16
CA ASP A 26 -11.86 -2.25 -2.73
C ASP A 26 -11.67 -3.37 -1.67
N PRO A 27 -12.29 -3.28 -0.49
CA PRO A 27 -12.05 -4.23 0.59
C PRO A 27 -12.31 -5.69 0.20
N ARG A 28 -13.25 -5.96 -0.72
CA ARG A 28 -13.53 -7.33 -1.17
C ARG A 28 -12.44 -7.84 -2.09
N VAL A 29 -11.92 -6.98 -2.97
CA VAL A 29 -10.77 -7.31 -3.83
C VAL A 29 -9.53 -7.54 -2.98
N TYR A 30 -9.26 -6.67 -2.01
CA TYR A 30 -8.16 -6.85 -1.07
C TYR A 30 -8.27 -8.16 -0.30
N ALA A 31 -9.44 -8.45 0.29
CA ALA A 31 -9.66 -9.67 1.07
C ALA A 31 -9.46 -10.95 0.24
N ARG A 32 -9.77 -10.90 -1.06
CA ARG A 32 -9.61 -12.03 -1.98
C ARG A 32 -8.16 -12.20 -2.46
N ASP A 33 -7.52 -11.12 -2.89
CA ASP A 33 -6.31 -11.18 -3.71
C ASP A 33 -5.02 -10.83 -2.95
N VAL A 34 -5.13 -10.04 -1.87
CA VAL A 34 -3.96 -9.50 -1.15
C VAL A 34 -3.88 -10.06 0.26
N ALA A 35 -4.96 -9.96 1.04
CA ALA A 35 -5.00 -10.35 2.45
C ALA A 35 -4.45 -11.77 2.72
N PRO A 36 -4.78 -12.81 1.93
CA PRO A 36 -4.26 -14.16 2.19
C PRO A 36 -2.74 -14.24 2.14
N THR A 37 -2.11 -13.51 1.22
CA THR A 37 -0.65 -13.45 1.09
C THR A 37 -0.03 -12.74 2.29
N GLN A 38 -0.64 -11.64 2.75
CA GLN A 38 -0.16 -10.90 3.92
C GLN A 38 -0.27 -11.74 5.20
N LEU A 39 -1.42 -12.38 5.42
CA LEU A 39 -1.63 -13.26 6.58
C LEU A 39 -0.69 -14.46 6.57
N SER A 40 -0.48 -15.08 5.40
CA SER A 40 0.47 -16.19 5.27
C SER A 40 1.89 -15.77 5.64
N ARG A 41 2.31 -14.56 5.25
CA ARG A 41 3.63 -14.01 5.61
C ARG A 41 3.77 -13.84 7.12
N ILE A 42 2.76 -13.29 7.79
CA ILE A 42 2.81 -13.11 9.25
C ILE A 42 2.83 -14.45 9.97
N ALA A 43 2.02 -15.42 9.53
CA ALA A 43 2.02 -16.77 10.09
C ALA A 43 3.38 -17.48 9.90
N GLU A 44 3.98 -17.36 8.72
CA GLU A 44 5.31 -17.90 8.42
C GLU A 44 6.38 -17.25 9.31
N TYR A 45 6.37 -15.92 9.43
CA TYR A 45 7.31 -15.19 10.29
C TYR A 45 7.21 -15.64 11.75
N ARG A 46 5.99 -15.75 12.31
CA ARG A 46 5.80 -16.30 13.66
C ARG A 46 6.38 -17.70 13.80
N SER A 47 6.15 -18.57 12.83
CA SER A 47 6.67 -19.94 12.86
C SER A 47 8.20 -19.98 12.83
N GLN A 48 8.84 -19.10 12.05
CA GLN A 48 10.30 -19.05 11.94
C GLN A 48 10.97 -18.43 13.19
N HIS A 49 10.23 -17.59 13.92
CA HIS A 49 10.74 -16.84 15.07
C HIS A 49 10.06 -17.22 16.40
N ALA A 50 9.41 -18.38 16.49
CA ALA A 50 8.52 -18.75 17.60
C ALA A 50 9.12 -18.57 18.99
N ASP A 51 10.41 -18.90 19.16
CA ASP A 51 11.12 -18.83 20.43
C ASP A 51 11.85 -17.49 20.67
N GLY A 52 11.87 -16.61 19.67
CA GLY A 52 12.66 -15.36 19.67
C GLY A 52 11.85 -14.08 19.78
N LEU A 53 10.52 -14.15 19.67
CA LEU A 53 9.65 -12.98 19.73
C LEU A 53 9.34 -12.57 21.17
N ASP A 54 9.60 -11.30 21.49
CA ASP A 54 9.15 -10.69 22.74
C ASP A 54 7.67 -10.25 22.68
N ASP A 55 7.14 -9.80 23.81
CA ASP A 55 5.72 -9.43 23.92
C ASP A 55 5.36 -8.22 23.04
N PRO A 56 6.16 -7.13 22.97
CA PRO A 56 5.94 -6.05 22.00
C PRO A 56 5.87 -6.53 20.54
N GLN A 57 6.79 -7.41 20.14
CA GLN A 57 6.82 -7.96 18.79
C GLN A 57 5.58 -8.79 18.48
N LYS A 58 5.16 -9.66 19.41
CA LYS A 58 3.91 -10.43 19.27
C LYS A 58 2.71 -9.52 19.14
N ALA A 59 2.60 -8.48 19.97
CA ALA A 59 1.49 -7.54 19.93
C ALA A 59 1.41 -6.77 18.59
N VAL A 60 2.56 -6.41 18.01
CA VAL A 60 2.59 -5.81 16.66
C VAL A 60 2.12 -6.81 15.61
N LEU A 61 2.56 -8.06 15.64
CA LEU A 61 2.10 -9.08 14.70
C LEU A 61 0.59 -9.33 14.84
N ASP A 62 0.07 -9.34 16.06
CA ASP A 62 -1.38 -9.47 16.33
C ASP A 62 -2.15 -8.28 15.73
N ARG A 63 -1.60 -7.07 15.88
CA ARG A 63 -2.17 -5.86 15.30
C ARG A 63 -2.15 -5.87 13.77
N ILE A 64 -1.06 -6.35 13.15
CA ILE A 64 -0.98 -6.50 11.69
C ILE A 64 -2.12 -7.40 11.20
N GLU A 65 -2.29 -8.57 11.82
CA GLU A 65 -3.35 -9.51 11.47
C GLU A 65 -4.74 -8.88 11.63
N ALA A 66 -4.99 -8.19 12.75
CA ALA A 66 -6.25 -7.49 12.98
C ALA A 66 -6.54 -6.44 11.90
N VAL A 67 -5.56 -5.59 11.56
CA VAL A 67 -5.72 -4.58 10.49
C VAL A 67 -6.01 -5.23 9.14
N ILE A 68 -5.39 -6.37 8.81
CA ILE A 68 -5.65 -7.10 7.57
C ILE A 68 -7.09 -7.65 7.55
N VAL A 69 -7.52 -8.31 8.64
CA VAL A 69 -8.84 -8.96 8.72
C VAL A 69 -9.97 -7.93 8.76
N GLU A 70 -9.81 -6.86 9.53
CA GLU A 70 -10.81 -5.81 9.73
C GLU A 70 -10.81 -4.76 8.61
N SER A 71 -9.80 -4.80 7.71
CA SER A 71 -9.59 -3.77 6.69
C SER A 71 -9.46 -2.36 7.28
N ALA A 72 -8.81 -2.24 8.44
CA ALA A 72 -8.73 -1.02 9.23
C ALA A 72 -7.64 -0.05 8.71
N THR A 73 -7.83 0.50 7.51
CA THR A 73 -6.83 1.34 6.83
C THR A 73 -6.52 2.67 7.55
N ASN A 74 -7.41 3.14 8.41
CA ASN A 74 -7.18 4.34 9.23
C ASN A 74 -6.06 4.16 10.27
N ASP A 75 -5.69 2.91 10.59
CA ASP A 75 -4.68 2.60 11.61
C ASP A 75 -3.25 2.45 11.04
N ILE A 76 -3.08 2.61 9.73
CA ILE A 76 -1.81 2.36 9.02
C ILE A 76 -0.63 3.16 9.62
N PRO A 77 -0.71 4.49 9.84
CA PRO A 77 0.43 5.24 10.38
C PRO A 77 0.85 4.79 11.78
N ALA A 78 -0.13 4.47 12.63
CA ALA A 78 0.13 4.01 14.00
C ALA A 78 0.67 2.58 14.02
N LEU A 79 0.25 1.73 13.08
CA LEU A 79 0.81 0.41 12.86
C LEU A 79 2.27 0.50 12.40
N GLU A 80 2.58 1.35 11.43
CA GLU A 80 3.94 1.57 10.95
C GLU A 80 4.88 2.03 12.05
N ALA A 81 4.47 3.00 12.87
CA ALA A 81 5.26 3.46 14.01
C ALA A 81 5.52 2.32 15.00
N ALA A 82 4.48 1.60 15.44
CA ALA A 82 4.63 0.50 16.38
C ALA A 82 5.53 -0.63 15.85
N CYS A 83 5.43 -0.92 14.56
CA CYS A 83 6.23 -1.93 13.89
C CYS A 83 7.71 -1.51 13.77
N ASN A 84 7.98 -0.24 13.45
CA ASN A 84 9.34 0.29 13.48
C ASN A 84 9.95 0.26 14.89
N ASP A 85 9.17 0.57 15.91
CA ASP A 85 9.65 0.55 17.30
C ASP A 85 9.99 -0.87 17.79
N ALA A 86 9.18 -1.87 17.41
CA ALA A 86 9.36 -3.26 17.87
C ALA A 86 10.40 -4.06 17.06
N PHE A 87 10.52 -3.81 15.76
CA PHE A 87 11.32 -4.62 14.85
C PHE A 87 12.46 -3.85 14.15
N GLY A 88 12.40 -2.51 14.16
CA GLY A 88 13.27 -1.67 13.34
C GLY A 88 12.84 -1.63 11.87
N ALA A 89 13.33 -0.62 11.15
CA ALA A 89 12.83 -0.27 9.81
C ALA A 89 12.98 -1.37 8.76
N ALA A 90 14.09 -2.10 8.76
CA ALA A 90 14.34 -3.13 7.75
C ALA A 90 13.36 -4.32 7.89
N GLU A 91 13.15 -4.76 9.11
CA GLU A 91 12.27 -5.89 9.42
C GLU A 91 10.80 -5.46 9.31
N CYS A 92 10.48 -4.25 9.76
CA CYS A 92 9.15 -3.70 9.60
C CYS A 92 8.73 -3.57 8.13
N LYS A 93 9.66 -3.13 7.26
CA LYS A 93 9.42 -3.11 5.80
C LYS A 93 9.07 -4.49 5.25
N TYR A 94 9.79 -5.53 5.68
CA TYR A 94 9.48 -6.90 5.28
C TYR A 94 8.11 -7.34 5.81
N LEU A 95 7.83 -7.11 7.10
CA LEU A 95 6.57 -7.48 7.73
C LEU A 95 5.35 -6.77 7.12
N LEU A 96 5.48 -5.52 6.69
CA LEU A 96 4.37 -4.74 6.14
C LEU A 96 4.23 -4.85 4.63
N THR A 97 5.30 -5.13 3.88
CA THR A 97 5.24 -5.10 2.40
C THR A 97 5.71 -6.38 1.73
N GLY A 98 6.38 -7.28 2.45
CA GLY A 98 7.04 -8.47 1.91
C GLY A 98 8.32 -8.15 1.14
N LYS A 99 8.71 -6.88 1.06
CA LYS A 99 9.92 -6.44 0.37
C LYS A 99 11.09 -6.47 1.35
N SER A 100 12.09 -7.31 1.06
CA SER A 100 13.39 -7.23 1.71
C SER A 100 14.30 -6.23 0.98
N LYS A 101 15.46 -5.89 1.59
CA LYS A 101 16.54 -5.11 0.96
C LYS A 101 17.06 -5.85 -0.28
N THR A 102 16.38 -5.72 -1.41
CA THR A 102 16.86 -6.26 -2.69
C THR A 102 17.54 -5.13 -3.44
N LYS A 103 18.81 -5.34 -3.82
CA LYS A 103 19.60 -4.43 -4.64
C LYS A 103 18.94 -4.25 -6.01
N ARG A 104 17.95 -3.37 -6.12
CA ARG A 104 17.07 -3.26 -7.29
C ARG A 104 17.57 -2.25 -8.33
N ALA A 105 18.86 -2.24 -8.60
CA ALA A 105 19.46 -1.35 -9.58
C ALA A 105 19.65 -1.98 -10.99
N ALA A 106 19.45 -3.29 -11.17
CA ALA A 106 19.86 -3.97 -12.41
C ALA A 106 18.72 -4.52 -13.31
N VAL A 107 17.49 -4.67 -12.83
CA VAL A 107 16.46 -5.45 -13.56
C VAL A 107 15.49 -4.58 -14.38
N LEU A 108 15.39 -3.28 -14.11
CA LEU A 108 14.42 -2.38 -14.77
C LEU A 108 14.96 -1.69 -16.04
N SER A 109 16.25 -1.79 -16.34
CA SER A 109 16.85 -1.21 -17.54
C SER A 109 16.60 -2.04 -18.81
N ALA A 110 16.17 -3.31 -18.69
CA ALA A 110 16.07 -4.24 -19.81
C ALA A 110 14.64 -4.52 -20.34
N ARG A 111 13.57 -4.04 -19.69
CA ARG A 111 12.18 -4.33 -20.09
C ARG A 111 11.49 -3.11 -20.71
N GLN A 112 10.82 -3.32 -21.85
CA GLN A 112 10.14 -2.27 -22.63
C GLN A 112 8.90 -1.70 -21.92
N LYS A 113 8.30 -2.47 -20.98
CA LYS A 113 7.24 -2.02 -20.07
C LYS A 113 7.34 -2.78 -18.74
N PRO A 114 8.08 -2.27 -17.73
CA PRO A 114 8.22 -2.95 -16.44
C PRO A 114 6.88 -2.97 -15.68
N LEU A 115 6.70 -3.93 -14.75
CA LEU A 115 5.62 -3.82 -13.76
C LEU A 115 6.00 -2.73 -12.74
N CYS A 116 5.03 -1.92 -12.33
CA CYS A 116 5.23 -0.97 -11.24
C CYS A 116 5.54 -1.72 -9.94
N GLU A 117 6.29 -1.10 -9.04
CA GLU A 117 6.84 -1.74 -7.84
C GLU A 117 6.71 -0.93 -6.56
N CYS A 118 6.27 0.32 -6.64
CA CYS A 118 5.95 1.18 -5.51
C CYS A 118 4.63 1.88 -5.77
N SER A 119 4.04 2.42 -4.70
CA SER A 119 2.88 3.32 -4.76
C SER A 119 3.36 4.71 -4.39
N ASP A 120 2.95 5.75 -5.11
CA ASP A 120 3.29 7.13 -4.73
C ASP A 120 2.61 7.60 -3.42
N GLU A 121 1.51 6.95 -3.03
CA GLU A 121 0.84 7.12 -1.74
C GLU A 121 1.55 6.40 -0.57
N SER A 122 2.27 5.31 -0.86
CA SER A 122 3.00 4.50 0.14
C SER A 122 4.25 3.86 -0.49
N ASP A 123 5.29 4.68 -0.57
CA ASP A 123 6.44 4.51 -1.45
C ASP A 123 7.30 3.28 -1.13
N TRP A 124 7.56 3.01 0.16
CA TRP A 124 8.41 1.94 0.68
C TRP A 124 9.67 1.67 -0.17
N CYS A 125 10.22 2.70 -0.82
CA CYS A 125 11.46 2.61 -1.57
C CYS A 125 12.64 2.53 -0.58
N ASP A 126 13.78 2.02 -1.03
CA ASP A 126 14.99 2.02 -0.19
C ASP A 126 15.54 3.43 -0.02
N ASP A 127 16.39 3.63 1.00
CA ASP A 127 17.06 4.91 1.24
C ASP A 127 17.79 5.40 -0.01
N GLY A 128 17.60 6.69 -0.32
CA GLY A 128 18.14 7.32 -1.53
C GLY A 128 17.28 7.12 -2.79
N PHE A 129 16.15 6.41 -2.68
CA PHE A 129 15.17 6.25 -3.76
C PHE A 129 13.83 6.87 -3.37
N ARG A 130 13.04 7.25 -4.37
CA ARG A 130 11.65 7.70 -4.22
C ARG A 130 10.77 6.98 -5.22
N CYS A 131 9.49 6.82 -4.88
CA CYS A 131 8.55 6.36 -5.89
C CYS A 131 8.32 7.45 -6.95
N SER A 132 8.41 7.07 -8.23
CA SER A 132 8.05 7.93 -9.35
C SER A 132 6.90 7.33 -10.11
N TYR A 133 5.73 7.96 -9.96
CA TYR A 133 4.50 7.61 -10.66
C TYR A 133 4.71 7.41 -12.16
N GLN A 134 4.26 6.27 -12.67
CA GLN A 134 4.31 5.81 -14.06
C GLN A 134 5.66 6.01 -14.77
N TYR A 135 6.78 5.98 -14.04
CA TYR A 135 8.10 6.05 -14.66
C TYR A 135 8.26 4.92 -15.70
N LYS A 136 8.72 5.26 -16.91
CA LYS A 136 8.79 4.35 -18.07
C LYS A 136 7.46 3.67 -18.44
N GLN A 137 6.32 4.28 -18.14
CA GLN A 137 4.99 3.73 -18.40
C GLN A 137 4.83 2.32 -17.82
N CYS A 138 5.33 2.11 -16.58
CA CYS A 138 5.20 0.81 -15.93
C CYS A 138 3.74 0.36 -15.89
N SER A 139 3.52 -0.96 -15.97
CA SER A 139 2.19 -1.55 -15.87
C SER A 139 1.73 -1.53 -14.41
N VAL A 140 0.67 -0.76 -14.15
CA VAL A 140 -0.01 -0.71 -12.86
C VAL A 140 -0.47 -2.12 -12.48
N ASN A 141 -0.24 -2.46 -11.23
CA ASN A 141 -0.64 -3.73 -10.66
C ASN A 141 -0.92 -3.58 -9.18
N ASP A 142 -1.26 -4.70 -8.56
CA ASP A 142 -1.90 -4.78 -7.27
C ASP A 142 -0.88 -5.11 -6.17
N GLY A 143 -1.02 -4.50 -4.98
CA GLY A 143 -0.36 -5.01 -3.77
C GLY A 143 0.89 -4.26 -3.33
N CYS A 144 0.98 -2.95 -3.61
CA CYS A 144 2.01 -2.06 -3.09
C CYS A 144 1.54 -1.31 -1.83
N GLY A 145 2.48 -0.60 -1.22
CA GLY A 145 2.25 0.12 0.02
C GLY A 145 2.12 -0.79 1.24
N THR A 146 1.76 -0.18 2.35
CA THR A 146 1.58 -0.89 3.63
C THR A 146 0.48 -1.94 3.50
N LEU A 147 0.83 -3.19 3.83
CA LEU A 147 -0.01 -4.38 3.72
C LEU A 147 -0.56 -4.66 2.30
N GLY A 148 -0.03 -4.01 1.26
CA GLY A 148 -0.52 -4.16 -0.10
C GLY A 148 -1.87 -3.48 -0.38
N TRP A 149 -2.23 -2.48 0.42
CA TRP A 149 -3.49 -1.72 0.30
C TRP A 149 -3.57 -0.79 -0.91
N TYR A 150 -2.44 -0.51 -1.53
CA TYR A 150 -2.33 0.43 -2.64
C TYR A 150 -1.98 -0.30 -3.93
N ASP A 151 -2.30 0.35 -5.04
CA ASP A 151 -1.82 -0.08 -6.34
C ASP A 151 -0.33 0.27 -6.47
N CYS A 152 0.41 -0.63 -7.09
CA CYS A 152 1.73 -0.34 -7.60
C CYS A 152 1.56 0.53 -8.86
N ASP A 153 1.96 1.79 -8.79
CA ASP A 153 1.79 2.77 -9.87
C ASP A 153 3.09 3.45 -10.31
N GLY A 154 4.19 3.20 -9.61
CA GLY A 154 5.48 3.82 -9.89
C GLY A 154 6.66 2.85 -9.83
N LEU A 155 7.84 3.40 -10.10
CA LEU A 155 9.12 2.73 -9.91
C LEU A 155 9.98 3.49 -8.89
N CYS A 156 10.74 2.75 -8.09
CA CYS A 156 11.70 3.36 -7.19
C CYS A 156 12.89 3.87 -8.02
N ILE A 157 13.04 5.19 -8.09
CA ILE A 157 14.15 5.85 -8.81
C ILE A 157 15.04 6.60 -7.82
N PRO A 158 16.34 6.80 -8.14
CA PRO A 158 17.20 7.64 -7.32
C PRO A 158 16.58 9.02 -7.10
N LYS A 159 16.70 9.53 -5.87
CA LYS A 159 16.26 10.89 -5.51
C LYS A 159 17.04 11.95 -6.27
#